data_AF-A0A0G3BLS1-F1
#
_entry.id   AF-A0A0G3BLS1-F1
#
_cell.length_a   1.000
_cell.length_b   1.000
_cell.length_c   1.000
_cell.angle_alpha   90.00
_cell.angle_beta   90.00
_cell.angle_gamma   90.00
#
_symmetry.space_group_name_H-M   'P 1'
#
loop_
_entity.id
_entity.type
_entity.pdbx_description
1 polymer ?
#
loop_
_entity_poly.entity_id
_entity_poly.type
_entity_poly.pdbx_seq_one_letter_code
_entity_poly.pdbx_strand_id
1 'polypeptide(L)'
;MQQYTVRELQQHLLDSAAAGTARPLLLDVREPWEFSLAAIRVPQADTLHIPMQEVPARLAEIEAERLVVCVCHHGMRSLQVAHFLAGQGHDQVVNLQGGIDAWSEQIDPNVPRY
;
A
#
# COMPACT_ATOMS: atom_id res chain seq x y z
N MET A 1 -2.70 3.45 -13.92
CA MET A 1 -2.21 3.47 -12.52
C MET A 1 -2.46 4.84 -11.92
N GLN A 2 -2.96 4.88 -10.70
CA GLN A 2 -3.36 6.10 -10.00
C GLN A 2 -2.43 6.37 -8.81
N GLN A 3 -2.50 7.57 -8.24
CA GLN A 3 -1.79 7.91 -7.00
C GLN A 3 -2.77 8.49 -6.01
N TYR A 4 -2.77 8.02 -4.77
CA TYR A 4 -3.61 8.57 -3.69
C TYR A 4 -2.73 9.30 -2.69
N THR A 5 -3.19 10.47 -2.27
CA THR A 5 -2.76 11.06 -1.00
C THR A 5 -3.23 10.18 0.16
N VAL A 6 -2.61 10.35 1.32
CA VAL A 6 -2.98 9.60 2.53
C VAL A 6 -4.43 9.85 2.98
N ARG A 7 -4.99 11.03 2.69
CA ARG A 7 -6.39 11.37 2.98
C ARG A 7 -7.37 10.71 2.02
N GLU A 8 -7.04 10.67 0.73
CA GLU A 8 -7.84 9.95 -0.27
C GLU A 8 -7.87 8.45 0.05
N LEU A 9 -6.73 7.86 0.42
CA LEU A 9 -6.68 6.47 0.87
C LEU A 9 -7.56 6.26 2.12
N GLN A 10 -7.43 7.11 3.15
CA GLN A 10 -8.24 6.99 4.35
C GLN A 10 -9.74 7.03 4.03
N GLN A 11 -10.18 7.97 3.19
CA GLN A 11 -11.58 8.07 2.81
C GLN A 11 -12.04 6.82 2.05
N HIS A 12 -11.24 6.34 1.09
CA HIS A 12 -11.57 5.13 0.33
C HIS A 12 -11.71 3.89 1.23
N LEU A 13 -10.86 3.76 2.24
CA LEU A 13 -10.94 2.67 3.22
C LEU A 13 -12.23 2.72 4.04
N LEU A 14 -12.67 3.93 4.46
CA LEU A 14 -13.93 4.12 5.18
C LEU A 14 -15.14 3.81 4.29
N ASP A 15 -15.12 4.30 3.05
CA ASP A 15 -16.21 4.08 2.09
C ASP A 15 -16.35 2.59 1.75
N SER A 16 -15.23 1.90 1.53
CA SER A 16 -15.23 0.46 1.25
C SER A 16 -15.78 -0.36 2.42
N ALA A 17 -15.40 0.00 3.64
CA ALA A 17 -15.91 -0.64 4.85
C ALA A 17 -17.42 -0.39 5.05
N ALA A 18 -17.89 0.83 4.78
CA ALA A 18 -19.31 1.17 4.89
C ALA A 18 -20.16 0.49 3.81
N ALA A 19 -19.63 0.34 2.59
CA ALA A 19 -20.29 -0.33 1.48
C ALA A 19 -20.21 -1.87 1.56
N GLY A 20 -19.39 -2.43 2.46
CA GLY A 20 -19.17 -3.87 2.56
C GLY A 20 -18.46 -4.47 1.35
N THR A 21 -17.63 -3.68 0.67
CA THR A 21 -16.84 -4.14 -0.49
C THR A 21 -15.58 -4.88 -0.05
N ALA A 22 -14.88 -5.51 -1.01
CA ALA A 22 -13.63 -6.21 -0.73
C ALA A 22 -12.57 -5.26 -0.15
N ARG A 23 -11.90 -5.70 0.91
CA ARG A 23 -10.85 -4.91 1.58
C ARG A 23 -9.64 -4.71 0.66
N PRO A 24 -9.16 -3.46 0.48
CA PRO A 24 -7.94 -3.21 -0.28
C PRO A 24 -6.73 -3.92 0.32
N LEU A 25 -5.73 -4.17 -0.53
CA LEU A 25 -4.44 -4.74 -0.16
C LEU A 25 -3.40 -3.63 -0.05
N LEU A 26 -2.87 -3.38 1.15
CA LEU A 26 -1.68 -2.57 1.35
C LEU A 26 -0.45 -3.43 1.08
N LEU A 27 0.18 -3.24 -0.08
CA LEU A 27 1.43 -3.91 -0.45
C LEU A 27 2.61 -3.06 0.02
N ASP A 28 3.21 -3.45 1.13
CA ASP A 28 4.40 -2.79 1.67
C ASP A 28 5.67 -3.36 1.02
N VAL A 29 6.39 -2.51 0.29
CA VAL A 29 7.55 -2.90 -0.53
C VAL A 29 8.89 -2.51 0.08
N ARG A 30 8.89 -2.10 1.35
CA ARG A 30 10.10 -1.70 2.09
C ARG A 30 10.92 -2.90 2.51
N GLU A 31 12.13 -2.63 2.97
CA GLU A 31 12.99 -3.69 3.50
C GLU A 31 12.40 -4.33 4.76
N PRO A 32 12.72 -5.60 5.07
CA PRO A 32 12.16 -6.30 6.23
C PRO A 32 12.38 -5.57 7.56
N TRP A 33 13.52 -4.89 7.72
CA TRP A 33 13.82 -4.13 8.95
C TRP A 33 12.93 -2.88 9.06
N GLU A 34 12.65 -2.18 7.96
CA GLU A 34 11.76 -1.02 7.92
C GLU A 34 10.32 -1.40 8.29
N PHE A 35 9.83 -2.53 7.76
CA PHE A 35 8.51 -3.07 8.06
C PHE A 35 8.37 -3.52 9.51
N SER A 36 9.46 -4.05 10.08
CA SER A 36 9.49 -4.48 11.48
C SER A 36 9.45 -3.31 12.46
N LEU A 37 9.98 -2.14 12.07
CA LEU A 37 9.96 -0.92 12.90
C LEU A 37 8.60 -0.21 12.87
N ALA A 38 7.94 -0.19 11.72
CA ALA A 38 6.66 0.47 11.53
C ALA A 38 5.89 -0.22 10.42
N ALA A 39 4.57 -0.36 10.59
CA ALA A 39 3.71 -0.83 9.52
C ALA A 39 2.30 -0.26 9.67
N ILE A 40 1.67 0.10 8.55
CA ILE A 40 0.27 0.49 8.53
C ILE A 40 -0.57 -0.76 8.81
N ARG A 41 -1.39 -0.71 9.85
CA ARG A 41 -2.32 -1.78 10.23
C ARG A 41 -3.67 -1.15 10.54
N VAL A 42 -4.62 -1.34 9.63
CA VAL A 42 -5.98 -0.80 9.74
C VAL A 42 -7.00 -1.91 9.51
N PRO A 43 -8.12 -1.95 10.26
CA PRO A 43 -9.13 -3.02 10.09
C PRO A 43 -9.71 -3.14 8.67
N GLN A 44 -9.74 -2.02 7.94
CA GLN A 44 -10.37 -1.89 6.63
C GLN A 44 -9.51 -2.40 5.47
N ALA A 45 -8.25 -2.78 5.71
CA ALA A 45 -7.33 -3.26 4.69
C ALA A 45 -6.55 -4.48 5.17
N ASP A 46 -6.14 -5.33 4.23
CA ASP A 46 -5.13 -6.35 4.49
C ASP A 46 -3.74 -5.77 4.21
N THR A 47 -2.72 -6.21 4.96
CA THR A 47 -1.33 -5.83 4.68
C THR A 47 -0.54 -7.05 4.22
N LEU A 48 0.16 -6.91 3.10
CA LEU A 48 1.11 -7.88 2.59
C LEU A 48 2.48 -7.21 2.46
N HIS A 49 3.50 -7.81 3.04
CA HIS A 49 4.87 -7.32 2.94
C HIS A 49 5.66 -8.18 1.95
N ILE A 50 6.15 -7.53 0.90
CA ILE A 50 7.03 -8.12 -0.11
C ILE A 50 8.08 -7.07 -0.47
N PRO A 51 9.34 -7.21 -0.03
CA PRO A 51 10.41 -6.29 -0.41
C PRO A 51 10.43 -6.05 -1.92
N MET A 52 10.66 -4.81 -2.35
CA MET A 52 10.55 -4.39 -3.76
C MET A 52 11.27 -5.35 -4.73
N GLN A 53 12.44 -5.85 -4.36
CA GLN A 53 13.25 -6.74 -5.21
C GLN A 53 12.65 -8.15 -5.35
N GLU A 54 11.82 -8.58 -4.40
CA GLU A 54 11.15 -9.90 -4.41
C GLU A 54 9.82 -9.87 -5.17
N VAL A 55 9.23 -8.69 -5.41
CA VAL A 55 7.91 -8.55 -6.03
C VAL A 55 7.76 -9.34 -7.34
N PRO A 56 8.72 -9.32 -8.29
CA PRO A 56 8.56 -10.10 -9.52
C PRO A 56 8.49 -11.61 -9.29
N ALA A 57 9.24 -12.14 -8.32
CA ALA A 57 9.26 -13.56 -7.99
C ALA A 57 8.02 -13.99 -7.18
N ARG A 58 7.40 -13.06 -6.46
CA ARG A 58 6.26 -13.27 -5.56
C ARG A 58 4.95 -12.68 -6.09
N LEU A 59 4.88 -12.42 -7.40
CA LEU A 59 3.72 -11.79 -8.05
C LEU A 59 2.41 -12.54 -7.79
N ALA A 60 2.46 -13.87 -7.73
CA ALA A 60 1.30 -14.72 -7.49
C ALA A 60 0.65 -14.55 -6.10
N GLU A 61 1.34 -13.92 -5.14
CA GLU A 61 0.78 -13.59 -3.82
C GLU A 61 -0.03 -12.30 -3.83
N ILE A 62 0.09 -11.48 -4.88
CA ILE A 62 -0.60 -10.20 -5.01
C ILE A 62 -1.89 -10.45 -5.77
N GLU A 63 -3.02 -10.34 -5.07
CA GLU A 63 -4.35 -10.56 -5.66
C GLU A 63 -4.71 -9.40 -6.61
N ALA A 64 -4.97 -9.71 -7.88
CA ALA A 64 -5.19 -8.71 -8.92
C ALA A 64 -6.63 -8.15 -8.94
N GLU A 65 -7.58 -8.88 -8.33
CA GLU A 65 -9.00 -8.54 -8.32
C GLU A 65 -9.36 -7.44 -7.31
N ARG A 66 -8.45 -7.14 -6.37
CA ARG A 66 -8.63 -6.12 -5.32
C ARG A 66 -7.82 -4.87 -5.64
N LEU A 67 -8.21 -3.74 -5.05
CA LEU A 67 -7.38 -2.54 -5.08
C LEU A 67 -6.06 -2.81 -4.34
N VAL A 68 -4.94 -2.72 -5.07
CA VAL A 68 -3.58 -2.84 -4.52
C VAL A 68 -3.00 -1.44 -4.31
N VAL A 69 -2.72 -1.10 -3.06
CA VAL A 69 -2.09 0.15 -2.66
C VAL A 69 -0.64 -0.13 -2.32
N CYS A 70 0.27 0.29 -3.19
CA CYS A 70 1.71 0.14 -2.98
C CYS A 70 2.20 1.20 -1.99
N VAL A 71 2.92 0.74 -0.96
CA VAL A 71 3.44 1.58 0.13
C VAL A 71 4.95 1.40 0.24
N CYS A 72 5.68 2.52 0.28
CA CYS A 72 7.06 2.55 0.74
C CYS A 72 7.28 3.71 1.72
N HIS A 73 8.52 4.08 2.00
CA HIS A 73 8.80 5.13 2.99
C HIS A 73 8.23 6.51 2.58
N HIS A 74 8.49 6.95 1.34
CA HIS A 74 8.06 8.27 0.82
C HIS A 74 7.31 8.25 -0.51
N GLY A 75 6.91 7.07 -1.01
CA GLY A 75 6.16 6.93 -2.26
C GLY A 75 7.00 6.69 -3.53
N MET A 76 8.33 6.73 -3.47
CA MET A 76 9.20 6.58 -4.67
C MET A 76 9.40 5.12 -5.11
N ARG A 77 9.77 4.21 -4.20
CA ARG A 77 9.94 2.77 -4.48
C ARG A 77 8.60 2.13 -4.85
N SER A 78 7.55 2.49 -4.12
CA SER A 78 6.19 2.00 -4.36
C SER A 78 5.62 2.46 -5.70
N LEU A 79 6.00 3.64 -6.21
CA LEU A 79 5.60 4.07 -7.55
C LEU A 79 6.17 3.15 -8.63
N GLN A 80 7.44 2.74 -8.49
CA GLN A 80 8.06 1.80 -9.42
C GLN A 80 7.38 0.42 -9.38
N VAL A 81 7.05 -0.07 -8.19
CA VAL A 81 6.28 -1.31 -8.04
C VAL A 81 4.88 -1.18 -8.63
N ALA A 82 4.19 -0.05 -8.40
CA ALA A 82 2.88 0.19 -8.96
C ALA A 82 2.90 0.19 -10.50
N HIS A 83 3.94 0.75 -11.12
CA HIS A 83 4.15 0.69 -12.57
C HIS A 83 4.37 -0.74 -13.05
N PHE A 84 5.20 -1.50 -12.33
CA PHE A 84 5.46 -2.90 -12.64
C PHE A 84 4.17 -3.73 -12.61
N LEU A 85 3.40 -3.65 -11.53
CA LEU A 85 2.14 -4.39 -11.36
C LEU A 85 1.10 -4.03 -12.42
N ALA A 86 0.97 -2.73 -12.75
CA ALA A 86 0.08 -2.30 -13.84
C ALA A 86 0.49 -2.92 -15.19
N GLY A 87 1.80 -3.07 -15.45
CA GLY A 87 2.32 -3.77 -16.62
C GLY A 87 2.11 -5.28 -16.60
N GLN A 88 1.83 -5.88 -15.44
CA GLN A 88 1.50 -7.30 -15.26
C GLN A 88 -0.02 -7.57 -15.28
N GLY A 89 -0.85 -6.58 -15.62
CA GLY A 89 -2.30 -6.74 -15.73
C GLY A 89 -3.08 -6.51 -14.45
N HIS A 90 -2.46 -5.93 -13.41
CA HIS A 90 -3.23 -5.42 -12.26
C HIS A 90 -3.90 -4.10 -12.64
N ASP A 91 -5.21 -4.14 -12.87
CA ASP A 91 -5.99 -2.97 -13.31
C ASP A 91 -6.21 -1.94 -12.20
N GLN A 92 -6.26 -2.41 -10.95
CA GLN A 92 -6.55 -1.58 -9.76
C GLN A 92 -5.31 -1.40 -8.89
N VAL A 93 -4.34 -0.62 -9.38
CA VAL A 93 -3.11 -0.32 -8.63
C VAL A 93 -2.95 1.17 -8.37
N VAL A 94 -2.62 1.48 -7.12
CA VAL A 94 -2.39 2.83 -6.60
C VAL A 94 -1.03 2.91 -5.91
N ASN A 95 -0.30 4.02 -6.14
CA ASN A 95 0.82 4.41 -5.28
C ASN A 95 0.34 5.33 -4.16
N LEU A 96 0.75 5.07 -2.91
CA LEU A 96 0.50 5.98 -1.78
C LEU A 96 1.52 7.13 -1.79
N GLN A 97 1.06 8.33 -2.13
CA GLN A 97 1.88 9.55 -2.14
C GLN A 97 2.37 9.88 -0.73
N GLY A 98 3.67 10.18 -0.60
CA GLY A 98 4.30 10.45 0.70
C GLY A 98 4.55 9.20 1.55
N GLY A 99 4.09 8.03 1.12
CA GLY A 99 4.36 6.74 1.76
C GLY A 99 3.84 6.64 3.20
N ILE A 100 4.46 5.73 3.97
CA ILE A 100 4.14 5.53 5.39
C ILE A 100 4.46 6.77 6.23
N ASP A 101 5.45 7.57 5.84
CA ASP A 101 5.82 8.77 6.58
C ASP A 101 4.67 9.80 6.60
N ALA A 102 4.08 10.09 5.43
CA ALA A 102 2.90 10.96 5.36
C ALA A 102 1.68 10.36 6.07
N TRP A 103 1.55 9.03 6.12
CA TRP A 103 0.47 8.37 6.85
C TRP A 103 0.63 8.60 8.35
N SER A 104 1.84 8.41 8.88
CA SER A 104 2.16 8.69 10.29
C SER A 104 1.91 10.15 10.67
N GLU A 105 2.25 11.10 9.78
CA GLU A 105 2.07 12.53 10.06
C GLU A 105 0.62 12.99 10.05
N GLN A 106 -0.20 12.46 9.13
CA GLN A 106 -1.51 13.05 8.82
C GLN A 106 -2.70 12.20 9.23
N ILE A 107 -2.51 10.90 9.39
CA ILE A 107 -3.61 9.94 9.58
C ILE A 107 -3.50 9.20 10.91
N ASP A 108 -2.35 8.57 11.19
CA ASP A 108 -2.16 7.78 12.42
C ASP A 108 -0.78 8.00 13.03
N PRO A 109 -0.65 8.92 14.01
CA PRO A 109 0.63 9.18 14.67
C PRO A 109 1.14 8.03 15.55
N ASN A 110 0.36 6.96 15.74
CA ASN A 110 0.83 5.76 16.44
C ASN A 110 1.69 4.86 15.56
N VAL A 111 1.65 5.02 14.24
CA VAL A 111 2.58 4.34 13.32
C VAL A 111 3.96 5.00 13.48
N PRO A 112 4.98 4.29 14.00
CA PRO A 112 6.28 4.89 14.27
C PRO A 112 6.94 5.45 13.01
N ARG A 113 7.74 6.50 13.18
CA ARG A 113 8.62 7.06 12.14
C ARG A 113 10.06 6.66 12.42
N TYR A 114 10.87 6.57 11.37
CA TYR A 114 12.29 6.19 11.42
C TYR A 114 13.08 6.90 10.34
#